data_AF-A0A957D1Z8-F1
#
_entry.id   AF-A0A957D1Z8-F1
#
_cell.length_a   1.000
_cell.length_b   1.000
_cell.length_c   1.000
_cell.angle_alpha   90.00
_cell.angle_beta   90.00
_cell.angle_gamma   90.00
#
_symmetry.space_group_name_H-M   'P 1'
#
loop_
_entity.id
_entity.type
_entity.pdbx_description
1 polymer ?
#
loop_
_entity_poly.entity_id
_entity_poly.type
_entity_poly.pdbx_seq_one_letter_code
_entity_poly.pdbx_strand_id
1 'polypeptide(L)'
;MLDENKVPVIAGTRTKVIEIVLDKMAYGWSAEEIHYQHPHLSLGQIHSALAYYWDHQAELDADIQHRFEYVEKLRQAAKPTPLQIKLRNQGLIKS
;
A
#
# COMPACT_ATOMS: atom_id res chain seq x y z
N MET A 1 14.31 8.27 3.48
CA MET A 1 14.05 9.71 3.23
C MET A 1 12.58 9.99 3.50
N LEU A 2 12.15 11.25 3.57
CA LEU A 2 10.73 11.61 3.59
C LEU A 2 10.36 12.30 2.28
N ASP A 3 9.15 12.06 1.77
CA ASP A 3 8.59 12.82 0.65
C ASP A 3 8.01 14.18 1.11
N GLU A 4 7.43 14.92 0.17
CA GLU A 4 6.80 16.23 0.41
C GLU A 4 5.66 16.19 1.45
N ASN A 5 5.05 15.02 1.64
CA ASN A 5 3.97 14.79 2.60
C ASN A 5 4.48 14.14 3.90
N LYS A 6 5.79 14.16 4.12
CA LYS A 6 6.48 13.53 5.27
C LYS A 6 6.30 12.02 5.33
N VAL A 7 6.06 11.35 4.20
CA VAL A 7 5.95 9.89 4.15
C VAL A 7 7.32 9.27 3.94
N PRO A 8 7.71 8.24 4.71
CA PRO A 8 8.95 7.52 4.48
C PRO A 8 9.02 6.86 3.10
N VAL A 9 10.05 7.22 2.33
CA VAL A 9 10.35 6.71 0.99
C VAL A 9 11.77 6.18 0.90
N ILE A 10 11.95 5.18 0.04
CA ILE A 10 13.25 4.60 -0.30
C ILE A 10 14.05 5.63 -1.12
N ALA A 11 15.30 5.86 -0.71
CA ALA A 11 16.15 6.84 -1.36
C ALA A 11 16.37 6.49 -2.85
N GLY A 12 16.25 7.50 -3.72
CA GLY A 12 16.39 7.33 -5.17
C GLY A 12 15.16 6.74 -5.87
N THR A 13 14.05 6.52 -5.16
CA THR A 13 12.82 6.00 -5.74
C THR A 13 11.60 6.78 -5.24
N ARG A 14 10.42 6.46 -5.80
CA ARG A 14 9.12 6.94 -5.30
C ARG A 14 8.41 5.90 -4.42
N THR A 15 9.08 4.78 -4.17
CA THR A 15 8.53 3.65 -3.40
C THR A 15 8.47 4.02 -1.93
N LYS A 16 7.28 3.88 -1.34
CA LYS A 16 7.09 4.15 0.09
C LYS A 16 7.59 2.96 0.90
N VAL A 17 8.13 3.22 2.08
CA VAL A 17 8.55 2.15 3.00
C VAL A 17 7.39 1.21 3.30
N ILE A 18 6.18 1.76 3.51
CA ILE A 18 4.98 0.95 3.80
C ILE A 18 4.61 -0.02 2.67
N GLU A 19 4.98 0.24 1.41
CA GLU A 19 4.68 -0.66 0.29
C GLU A 19 5.48 -1.97 0.45
N ILE A 20 6.75 -1.87 0.85
CA ILE A 20 7.61 -3.02 1.13
C ILE A 20 7.13 -3.79 2.37
N VAL A 21 6.70 -3.06 3.39
CA VAL A 21 6.13 -3.66 4.61
C VAL A 21 4.87 -4.44 4.28
N LEU A 22 3.97 -3.88 3.46
CA LEU A 22 2.74 -4.55 3.04
C LEU A 22 3.02 -5.78 2.19
N ASP A 23 4.00 -5.75 1.29
CA ASP A 23 4.43 -6.95 0.54
C ASP A 23 4.88 -8.06 1.49
N LYS A 24 5.65 -7.71 2.53
CA LYS A 24 6.09 -8.64 3.56
C LYS A 24 4.92 -9.21 4.37
N MET A 25 3.98 -8.36 4.81
CA MET A 25 2.89 -8.75 5.70
C MET A 25 1.76 -9.48 4.99
N ALA A 26 1.38 -9.04 3.79
CA ALA A 26 0.24 -9.59 3.05
C ALA A 26 0.60 -10.90 2.35
N TYR A 27 1.81 -11.03 1.81
CA TYR A 27 2.23 -12.19 1.03
C TYR A 27 3.28 -13.07 1.73
N GLY A 28 3.87 -12.60 2.82
CA GLY A 28 4.91 -13.33 3.56
C GLY A 28 6.28 -13.34 2.88
N TRP A 29 6.46 -12.63 1.76
CA TRP A 29 7.65 -12.67 0.90
C TRP A 29 8.96 -12.41 1.64
N SER A 30 10.03 -13.12 1.30
CA SER A 30 11.38 -12.76 1.76
C SER A 30 11.85 -11.45 1.10
N ALA A 31 12.99 -10.91 1.54
CA ALA A 31 13.59 -9.75 0.88
C ALA A 31 13.98 -10.08 -0.57
N GLU A 32 14.37 -11.32 -0.83
CA GLU A 32 14.70 -11.87 -2.14
C GLU A 32 13.47 -11.98 -3.05
N GLU A 33 12.34 -12.45 -2.51
CA GLU A 33 11.08 -12.42 -3.29
C GLU A 33 10.62 -10.99 -3.55
N ILE A 34 10.72 -10.07 -2.58
CA ILE A 34 10.39 -8.65 -2.80
C ILE A 34 11.30 -8.07 -3.88
N HIS A 35 12.59 -8.37 -3.86
CA HIS A 35 13.52 -7.94 -4.90
C HIS A 35 13.15 -8.50 -6.27
N TYR A 36 12.77 -9.77 -6.33
CA TYR A 36 12.32 -10.41 -7.57
C TYR A 36 11.08 -9.72 -8.17
N GLN A 37 10.13 -9.31 -7.32
CA GLN A 37 8.91 -8.60 -7.75
C GLN A 37 9.16 -7.12 -8.05
N HIS A 38 10.18 -6.51 -7.40
CA HIS A 38 10.59 -5.13 -7.60
C HIS A 38 12.07 -5.03 -8.00
N PRO A 39 12.47 -5.44 -9.23
CA PRO A 39 13.88 -5.52 -9.62
C PRO A 39 14.66 -4.20 -9.60
N HIS A 40 13.94 -3.08 -9.55
CA HIS A 40 14.51 -1.73 -9.46
C HIS A 40 14.96 -1.35 -8.04
N LEU A 41 14.60 -2.13 -7.02
CA LEU A 41 15.03 -1.95 -5.64
C LEU A 41 16.15 -2.93 -5.34
N SER A 42 17.27 -2.46 -4.81
CA SER A 42 18.31 -3.37 -4.30
C SER A 42 17.87 -4.08 -3.01
N LEU A 43 18.44 -5.26 -2.74
CA LEU A 43 18.27 -5.94 -1.45
C LEU A 43 18.63 -5.03 -0.27
N GLY A 44 19.68 -4.21 -0.39
CA GLY A 44 20.07 -3.26 0.65
C GLY A 44 19.00 -2.22 0.94
N GLN A 45 18.32 -1.69 -0.09
CA GLN A 45 17.20 -0.77 0.08
C GLN A 45 15.99 -1.47 0.74
N ILE A 46 15.69 -2.70 0.35
CA ILE A 46 14.60 -3.50 0.93
C ILE A 46 14.86 -3.78 2.41
N HIS A 47 16.05 -4.27 2.76
CA HIS A 47 16.43 -4.50 4.16
C HIS A 47 16.41 -3.20 4.97
N SER A 48 16.88 -2.08 4.39
CA SER A 48 16.84 -0.79 5.07
C SER A 48 15.40 -0.32 5.33
N ALA A 49 14.47 -0.57 4.40
CA ALA A 49 13.06 -0.25 4.57
C ALA A 49 12.41 -1.10 5.67
N LEU A 50 12.70 -2.41 5.70
CA LEU A 50 12.20 -3.32 6.73
C LEU A 50 12.77 -2.98 8.11
N ALA A 51 14.06 -2.65 8.19
CA ALA A 51 14.70 -2.18 9.43
C ALA A 51 14.04 -0.89 9.94
N TYR A 52 13.86 0.10 9.07
CA TYR A 52 13.16 1.33 9.42
C TYR A 52 11.75 1.06 9.95
N TYR A 53 11.03 0.12 9.34
CA TYR A 53 9.71 -0.28 9.81
C TYR A 53 9.73 -0.84 11.24
N TRP A 54 10.65 -1.74 11.56
CA TRP A 54 10.74 -2.29 12.92
C TRP A 54 11.10 -1.24 13.96
N ASP A 55 11.93 -0.26 13.61
CA ASP A 55 12.25 0.88 14.49
C ASP A 55 11.06 1.82 14.71
N HIS A 56 10.06 1.83 13.81
CA HIS A 56 8.91 2.76 13.81
C HIS A 56 7.56 2.03 13.73
N GLN A 57 7.51 0.77 14.18
CA GLN A 57 6.42 -0.14 13.86
C GLN A 57 5.04 0.41 14.27
N ALA A 58 4.91 0.91 15.49
CA ALA A 58 3.65 1.42 16.00
C ALA A 58 3.10 2.61 15.19
N GLU A 59 3.98 3.50 14.73
CA GLU A 59 3.60 4.66 13.91
C GLU A 59 3.11 4.21 12.53
N LEU A 60 3.86 3.31 11.89
CA LEU A 60 3.56 2.86 10.54
C LEU A 60 2.34 1.93 10.50
N ASP A 61 2.14 1.08 11.51
CA ASP A 61 0.94 0.26 11.65
C ASP A 61 -0.32 1.14 11.79
N ALA A 62 -0.23 2.23 12.57
CA ALA A 62 -1.31 3.20 12.70
C ALA A 62 -1.59 3.95 11.38
N ASP A 63 -0.55 4.34 10.64
CA ASP A 63 -0.70 4.98 9.32
C ASP A 63 -1.33 4.02 8.30
N ILE A 64 -0.90 2.76 8.27
CA ILE A 64 -1.49 1.72 7.41
C ILE A 64 -3.00 1.57 7.71
N GLN A 65 -3.36 1.45 8.99
CA GLN A 65 -4.75 1.33 9.42
C GLN A 65 -5.58 2.56 9.04
N HIS A 66 -5.05 3.77 9.31
CA HIS A 66 -5.73 5.02 8.97
C HIS A 66 -5.97 5.17 7.47
N ARG A 67 -4.99 4.79 6.63
CA ARG A 67 -5.14 4.78 5.17
C ARG A 67 -6.20 3.79 4.70
N PHE A 68 -6.25 2.61 5.30
CA PHE A 68 -7.28 1.61 5.00
C PHE A 68 -8.68 2.14 5.31
N GLU A 69 -8.87 2.70 6.51
CA GLU A 69 -10.14 3.32 6.92
C GLU A 69 -10.55 4.48 6.02
N TYR A 70 -9.59 5.31 5.61
CA TYR A 70 -9.85 6.41 4.68
C TYR A 70 -10.35 5.92 3.32
N VAL A 71 -9.70 4.89 2.76
CA VAL A 71 -10.13 4.29 1.48
C VAL A 71 -11.52 3.67 1.61
N GLU A 72 -11.83 3.00 2.71
CA GLU A 72 -13.16 2.42 2.93
C GLU A 72 -14.25 3.49 3.06
N LYS A 73 -13.98 4.61 3.76
CA LYS A 73 -14.89 5.77 3.80
C LYS A 73 -15.14 6.34 2.40
N LEU A 74 -14.10 6.49 1.58
CA LEU A 74 -14.24 6.96 0.20
C LEU A 74 -15.07 6.00 -0.65
N ARG A 75 -14.87 4.68 -0.51
CA ARG A 75 -15.67 3.66 -1.22
C ARG A 75 -17.14 3.73 -0.85
N GLN A 76 -17.46 3.90 0.44
CA GLN A 76 -18.84 4.02 0.91
C GLN A 76 -19.52 5.32 0.43
N ALA A 77 -18.77 6.41 0.32
CA ALA A 77 -19.26 7.69 -0.18
C ALA A 77 -19.31 7.77 -1.71
N ALA A 78 -18.70 6.82 -2.43
CA ALA A 78 -18.62 6.85 -3.88
C ALA A 78 -19.99 6.63 -4.53
N LYS A 79 -20.37 7.55 -5.43
CA LYS A 79 -21.58 7.39 -6.23
C LYS A 79 -21.40 6.24 -7.24
N PRO A 80 -22.46 5.48 -7.54
CA PRO A 80 -22.40 4.43 -8.56
C PRO A 80 -21.95 4.99 -9.90
N THR A 81 -21.03 4.30 -10.57
CA THR A 81 -20.60 4.66 -11.92
C THR A 81 -21.74 4.41 -12.93
N PRO A 82 -21.76 5.08 -14.09
CA PRO A 82 -22.75 4.82 -15.13
C PRO A 82 -22.83 3.34 -15.55
N LEU A 83 -21.68 2.65 -15.57
CA LEU A 83 -21.63 1.21 -15.84
C LEU A 83 -22.31 0.40 -14.72
N GLN A 84 -22.06 0.72 -13.45
CA GLN A 84 -22.73 0.06 -12.32
C GLN A 84 -24.24 0.29 -12.35
N ILE A 85 -24.70 1.50 -12.69
CA ILE A 85 -26.13 1.81 -12.88
C ILE A 85 -26.72 0.94 -14.00
N LYS A 86 -26.05 0.87 -15.16
CA LYS A 86 -26.49 0.04 -16.29
C LYS A 86 -26.56 -1.45 -15.94
N LEU A 87 -25.55 -1.99 -15.25
CA LEU A 87 -25.50 -3.40 -14.83
C LEU A 87 -26.58 -3.73 -13.80
N ARG A 88 -26.86 -2.82 -12.85
CA ARG A 88 -27.98 -2.96 -11.88
C ARG A 88 -29.33 -3.00 -12.59
N ASN A 89 -29.56 -2.09 -13.55
CA ASN A 89 -30.80 -2.06 -14.33
C ASN A 89 -31.00 -3.32 -15.19
N GLN A 90 -29.93 -4.03 -15.53
CA GLN A 90 -29.96 -5.29 -16.27
C GLN A 90 -30.01 -6.53 -15.36
N GLY A 91 -30.04 -6.36 -14.03
CA GLY A 91 -30.06 -7.47 -13.07
C GLY A 91 -28.76 -8.27 -12.97
N LEU A 92 -27.65 -7.76 -13.51
CA LEU A 92 -26.38 -8.47 -13.59
C LEU A 92 -25.52 -8.31 -12.33
N ILE A 93 -25.82 -7.32 -11.49
CA ILE A 93 -25.19 -7.11 -10.18
C ILE A 93 -26.25 -6.71 -9.15
N LYS A 94 -26.01 -7.05 -7.88
CA LYS A 94 -26.92 -6.68 -6.78
C LYS A 94 -27.01 -5.16 -6.64
N SER A 95 -28.24 -4.69 -6.43
CA SER A 95 -28.56 -3.30 -6.07
C SER A 95 -27.90 -2.93 -4.77
#